data_AF-A0A0A8WNT1-F1
#
_entry.id   AF-A0A0A8WNT1-F1
#
_cell.length_a   1.000
_cell.length_b   1.000
_cell.length_c   1.000
_cell.angle_alpha   90.00
_cell.angle_beta   90.00
_cell.angle_gamma   90.00
#
_symmetry.space_group_name_H-M   'P 1'
#
loop_
_entity.id
_entity.type
_entity.pdbx_description
1 polymer ?
#
loop_
_entity_poly.entity_id
_entity_poly.type
_entity_poly.pdbx_seq_one_letter_code
_entity_poly.pdbx_strand_id
1 'polypeptide(L)'
;MTNRFSRIPLYSLPAFFAAALFIATPTFAEDCLDCHSNVAVQMNGGSHHVQKTGVSGKHCYACHWEARPDGGIDNRYHTGGSQNASVDLVIWGEGKRPTEYRSEITAVTYTPSEIATARERTAVGGITRHCLGCHSDGNNAILPFSGDPNSPSRYSWDGQSVASRYSAAGTTTWGKYSTSASNKKMRLTKAFSAHGNASANQGGWSSASGYDGEIPITRGGSNARNVECFDCHNSHGSDITGVTTSYRTYDGTNRGGILKQTGSGRSGYRMNYTPSANTDQKSSNPYNPGAGLCFDCHETAQSGATPWGYNSTYGAKEPIIGYKDTAHFGTGVKGSTSRYANRQSRTEIVSSHLKGGKFLSYSSQGRINGLCTPCHDPHGVSPTLGEKMAYAVPLLKGTWLTSPYREDGPPSASPGKAGFEKRDGTGNRAIAWEKGDFSFTNRDANANFGIGGSGAPREPMSMAGMKYNIDRNTFGADKRIVENDDAFAGLCLKCHFREKTGKTTIADQIHRSVKGGGTTRSTPSPAPSATSPTTRDCRG
;
A
#
# COMPACT_ATOMS: atom_id res chain seq x y z
N MET A 1 7.61 -39.30 90.42
CA MET A 1 6.66 -38.47 91.19
C MET A 1 5.34 -38.41 90.43
N THR A 2 4.28 -38.81 91.11
CA THR A 2 2.84 -38.55 90.88
C THR A 2 2.16 -38.95 89.56
N ASN A 3 1.45 -40.08 89.67
CA ASN A 3 0.17 -40.43 89.03
C ASN A 3 -0.83 -39.26 88.86
N ARG A 4 -1.69 -39.34 87.81
CA ARG A 4 -3.16 -39.22 87.97
C ARG A 4 -3.94 -39.78 86.76
N PHE A 5 -4.98 -40.54 87.10
CA PHE A 5 -6.03 -41.16 86.29
C PHE A 5 -7.01 -40.16 85.65
N SER A 6 -7.63 -40.51 84.50
CA SER A 6 -9.10 -40.74 84.40
C SER A 6 -9.63 -41.04 82.98
N ARG A 7 -10.29 -42.22 82.84
CA ARG A 7 -11.61 -42.57 82.23
C ARG A 7 -12.03 -42.07 80.80
N ILE A 8 -12.03 -43.01 79.82
CA ILE A 8 -13.16 -43.63 79.01
C ILE A 8 -14.42 -42.75 78.72
N PRO A 9 -15.07 -42.69 77.50
CA PRO A 9 -15.54 -43.83 76.67
C PRO A 9 -15.50 -43.76 75.11
N LEU A 10 -15.80 -44.94 74.54
CA LEU A 10 -16.15 -45.31 73.15
C LEU A 10 -17.03 -44.31 72.38
N TYR A 11 -16.90 -44.25 71.04
CA TYR A 11 -17.99 -44.50 70.06
C TYR A 11 -17.49 -44.46 68.57
N SER A 12 -18.06 -45.36 67.76
CA SER A 12 -18.41 -45.27 66.31
C SER A 12 -17.36 -45.27 65.18
N LEU A 13 -17.38 -46.42 64.46
CA LEU A 13 -17.44 -46.65 62.99
C LEU A 13 -16.30 -46.19 62.04
N PRO A 14 -15.85 -47.06 61.10
CA PRO A 14 -14.91 -46.72 60.05
C PRO A 14 -15.62 -46.02 58.89
N ALA A 15 -15.20 -44.80 58.56
CA ALA A 15 -15.58 -44.15 57.32
C ALA A 15 -14.85 -44.82 56.15
N PHE A 16 -15.60 -45.57 55.34
CA PHE A 16 -15.21 -45.94 53.98
C PHE A 16 -15.03 -44.65 53.16
N PHE A 17 -13.79 -44.21 52.99
CA PHE A 17 -13.44 -43.23 51.95
C PHE A 17 -13.45 -43.98 50.60
N ALA A 18 -14.60 -43.97 49.93
CA ALA A 18 -14.68 -44.24 48.51
C ALA A 18 -13.99 -43.09 47.78
N ALA A 19 -12.70 -43.26 47.48
CA ALA A 19 -11.98 -42.43 46.53
C ALA A 19 -12.63 -42.67 45.16
N ALA A 20 -13.60 -41.82 44.80
CA ALA A 20 -14.07 -41.68 43.44
C ALA A 20 -12.91 -41.17 42.60
N LEU A 21 -12.18 -42.12 42.00
CA LEU A 21 -11.23 -41.85 40.93
C LEU A 21 -12.05 -41.31 39.76
N PHE A 22 -12.20 -39.99 39.69
CA PHE A 22 -12.62 -39.31 38.47
C PHE A 22 -11.53 -39.57 37.42
N ILE A 23 -11.68 -40.66 36.69
CA ILE A 23 -11.00 -40.84 35.41
C ILE A 23 -11.60 -39.76 34.51
N ALA A 24 -10.93 -38.61 34.43
CA ALA A 24 -11.19 -37.64 33.38
C ALA A 24 -10.90 -38.37 32.06
N THR A 25 -11.97 -38.83 31.40
CA THR A 25 -11.86 -39.26 30.01
C THR A 25 -11.32 -38.07 29.24
N PRO A 26 -10.20 -38.19 28.50
CA PRO A 26 -9.71 -37.09 27.69
C PRO A 26 -10.85 -36.70 26.75
N THR A 27 -11.36 -35.48 26.90
CA THR A 27 -12.29 -34.90 25.94
C THR A 27 -11.53 -34.75 24.64
N PHE A 28 -11.73 -35.70 23.72
CA PHE A 28 -11.26 -35.54 22.35
C PHE A 28 -11.93 -34.29 21.79
N ALA A 29 -11.14 -33.36 21.27
CA ALA A 29 -11.68 -32.18 20.60
C ALA A 29 -12.58 -32.65 19.45
N GLU A 30 -13.84 -32.23 19.45
CA GLU A 30 -14.81 -32.63 18.43
C GLU A 30 -14.79 -31.64 17.25
N ASP A 31 -14.47 -30.37 17.52
CA ASP A 31 -14.39 -29.27 16.56
C ASP A 31 -12.98 -28.64 16.54
N CYS A 32 -12.59 -28.10 15.38
CA CYS A 32 -11.35 -27.33 15.22
C CYS A 32 -11.19 -26.22 16.26
N LEU A 33 -12.26 -25.49 16.60
CA LEU A 33 -12.20 -24.35 17.51
C LEU A 33 -12.05 -24.72 18.98
N ASP A 34 -12.31 -25.97 19.37
CA ASP A 34 -12.08 -26.44 20.74
C ASP A 34 -10.60 -26.31 21.13
N CYS A 35 -9.70 -26.58 20.17
CA CYS A 35 -8.25 -26.43 20.33
C CYS A 35 -7.72 -25.08 19.82
N HIS A 36 -8.45 -24.40 18.93
CA HIS A 36 -8.02 -23.16 18.26
C HIS A 36 -8.85 -21.94 18.63
N SER A 37 -9.32 -21.83 19.88
CA SER A 37 -10.20 -20.76 20.36
C SER A 37 -9.70 -19.33 20.07
N ASN A 38 -8.39 -19.10 20.06
CA ASN A 38 -7.80 -17.80 19.69
C ASN A 38 -8.07 -17.38 18.23
N VAL A 39 -8.30 -18.33 17.32
CA VAL A 39 -8.64 -18.06 15.92
C VAL A 39 -9.99 -17.36 15.82
N ALA A 40 -10.97 -17.76 16.64
CA ALA A 40 -12.28 -17.11 16.69
C ALA A 40 -12.16 -15.64 17.09
N VAL A 41 -11.26 -15.32 18.04
CA VAL A 41 -10.97 -13.94 18.45
C VAL A 41 -10.38 -13.13 17.30
N GLN A 42 -9.40 -13.68 16.59
CA GLN A 42 -8.75 -13.00 15.46
C GLN A 42 -9.74 -12.72 14.32
N MET A 43 -10.60 -13.70 14.01
CA MET A 43 -11.61 -13.57 12.98
C MET A 43 -12.62 -12.47 13.34
N ASN A 44 -13.02 -12.41 14.61
CA ASN A 44 -13.90 -11.36 15.11
C ASN A 44 -13.21 -9.98 15.25
N GLY A 45 -11.89 -9.94 15.42
CA GLY A 45 -11.13 -8.72 15.76
C GLY A 45 -10.71 -7.85 14.57
N GLY A 46 -10.51 -8.44 13.39
CA GLY A 46 -10.03 -7.69 12.23
C GLY A 46 -10.04 -8.44 10.90
N SER A 47 -10.88 -9.48 10.78
CA SER A 47 -11.00 -10.26 9.54
C SER A 47 -12.14 -9.77 8.64
N HIS A 48 -11.88 -9.85 7.33
CA HIS A 48 -12.93 -9.73 6.33
C HIS A 48 -13.41 -11.09 5.79
N HIS A 49 -12.81 -12.21 6.24
CA HIS A 49 -13.19 -13.55 5.76
C HIS A 49 -14.52 -14.03 6.36
N VAL A 50 -14.78 -13.75 7.63
CA VAL A 50 -16.05 -14.09 8.29
C VAL A 50 -16.63 -12.83 8.91
N GLN A 51 -17.80 -12.44 8.44
CA GLN A 51 -18.51 -11.24 8.86
C GLN A 51 -20.01 -11.54 8.97
N LYS A 52 -20.68 -10.83 9.87
CA LYS A 52 -22.13 -10.93 10.12
C LYS A 52 -22.64 -12.29 10.64
N THR A 53 -21.74 -13.24 10.89
CA THR A 53 -22.07 -14.55 11.46
C THR A 53 -21.09 -14.89 12.58
N GLY A 54 -21.52 -15.72 13.52
CA GLY A 54 -20.64 -16.24 14.57
C GLY A 54 -19.62 -17.22 13.98
N VAL A 55 -18.36 -17.09 14.36
CA VAL A 55 -17.28 -17.98 13.91
C VAL A 55 -17.48 -19.39 14.49
N SER A 56 -17.35 -20.42 13.64
CA SER A 56 -17.50 -21.84 14.01
C SER A 56 -16.48 -22.71 13.26
N GLY A 57 -16.27 -23.96 13.66
CA GLY A 57 -15.37 -24.89 12.98
C GLY A 57 -15.66 -25.07 11.49
N LYS A 58 -16.93 -24.89 11.07
CA LYS A 58 -17.34 -24.94 9.67
C LYS A 58 -16.60 -23.94 8.78
N HIS A 59 -16.13 -22.83 9.35
CA HIS A 59 -15.35 -21.83 8.62
C HIS A 59 -13.93 -22.32 8.29
N CYS A 60 -13.36 -23.21 9.11
CA CYS A 60 -12.05 -23.81 8.85
C CYS A 60 -12.05 -24.66 7.57
N TYR A 61 -13.19 -25.28 7.23
CA TYR A 61 -13.34 -26.14 6.05
C TYR A 61 -12.95 -25.43 4.74
N ALA A 62 -13.26 -24.13 4.63
CA ALA A 62 -12.94 -23.35 3.43
C ALA A 62 -11.43 -23.26 3.18
N CYS A 63 -10.61 -23.34 4.23
CA CYS A 63 -9.19 -23.04 4.16
C CYS A 63 -8.29 -24.24 4.41
N HIS A 64 -8.71 -25.20 5.25
CA HIS A 64 -7.88 -26.30 5.71
C HIS A 64 -8.41 -27.65 5.24
N TRP A 65 -7.50 -28.55 4.87
CA TRP A 65 -7.84 -29.96 4.59
C TRP A 65 -8.15 -30.75 5.86
N GLU A 66 -7.61 -30.31 7.01
CA GLU A 66 -7.85 -30.93 8.32
C GLU A 66 -9.25 -30.67 8.91
N ALA A 67 -10.03 -29.79 8.30
CA ALA A 67 -11.40 -29.50 8.71
C ALA A 67 -12.38 -30.28 7.82
N ARG A 68 -13.47 -30.77 8.41
CA ARG A 68 -14.62 -31.37 7.74
C ARG A 68 -15.73 -30.33 7.49
N PRO A 69 -16.68 -30.57 6.56
CA PRO A 69 -17.77 -29.63 6.27
C PRO A 69 -18.67 -29.30 7.46
N ASP A 70 -18.77 -30.22 8.43
CA ASP A 70 -19.54 -30.06 9.67
C ASP A 70 -18.79 -29.23 10.74
N GLY A 71 -17.49 -28.95 10.53
CA GLY A 71 -16.60 -28.26 11.46
C GLY A 71 -15.68 -29.18 12.25
N GLY A 72 -15.91 -30.50 12.16
CA GLY A 72 -15.11 -31.49 12.85
C GLY A 72 -13.71 -31.66 12.25
N ILE A 73 -12.84 -32.33 12.98
CA ILE A 73 -11.45 -32.59 12.57
C ILE A 73 -11.39 -33.82 11.64
N ASP A 74 -10.62 -33.73 10.55
CA ASP A 74 -10.24 -34.84 9.67
C ASP A 74 -8.82 -35.32 10.02
N ASN A 75 -8.75 -36.42 10.77
CA ASN A 75 -7.50 -37.00 11.25
C ASN A 75 -6.56 -37.51 10.15
N ARG A 76 -6.99 -37.56 8.88
CA ARG A 76 -6.10 -37.90 7.75
C ARG A 76 -5.10 -36.79 7.45
N TYR A 77 -5.50 -35.53 7.70
CA TYR A 77 -4.71 -34.33 7.41
C TYR A 77 -4.35 -33.57 8.68
N HIS A 78 -5.06 -33.81 9.78
CA HIS A 78 -4.70 -33.25 11.07
C HIS A 78 -3.52 -34.01 11.69
N THR A 79 -2.41 -33.31 11.93
CA THR A 79 -1.20 -33.93 12.47
C THR A 79 -1.22 -34.07 14.00
N GLY A 80 -2.29 -33.61 14.68
CA GLY A 80 -2.44 -33.70 16.14
C GLY A 80 -1.33 -33.01 16.95
N GLY A 81 -0.59 -32.10 16.30
CA GLY A 81 0.74 -31.68 16.73
C GLY A 81 0.79 -30.36 17.51
N SER A 82 1.88 -30.22 18.27
CA SER A 82 2.30 -29.04 19.04
C SER A 82 2.28 -27.72 18.24
N GLN A 83 2.37 -26.60 18.96
CA GLN A 83 2.60 -25.27 18.37
C GLN A 83 3.68 -25.33 17.27
N ASN A 84 3.35 -24.86 16.06
CA ASN A 84 4.19 -24.88 14.83
C ASN A 84 4.21 -26.18 13.99
N ALA A 85 3.23 -27.08 14.16
CA ALA A 85 3.03 -28.18 13.23
C ALA A 85 2.70 -27.70 11.79
N SER A 86 2.99 -28.54 10.80
CA SER A 86 2.61 -28.30 9.41
C SER A 86 1.09 -28.31 9.24
N VAL A 87 0.60 -27.49 8.33
CA VAL A 87 -0.83 -27.39 7.98
C VAL A 87 -1.02 -27.55 6.48
N ASP A 88 -2.08 -28.24 6.09
CA ASP A 88 -2.45 -28.42 4.69
C ASP A 88 -3.58 -27.48 4.30
N LEU A 89 -3.26 -26.52 3.43
CA LEU A 89 -4.14 -25.46 2.97
C LEU A 89 -4.79 -25.82 1.64
N VAL A 90 -6.06 -25.45 1.45
CA VAL A 90 -6.86 -25.80 0.28
C VAL A 90 -6.60 -24.86 -0.90
N ILE A 91 -6.16 -25.36 -2.04
CA ILE A 91 -6.13 -24.58 -3.28
C ILE A 91 -7.49 -24.74 -3.97
N TRP A 92 -8.30 -23.68 -3.98
CA TRP A 92 -9.61 -23.72 -4.63
C TRP A 92 -9.51 -23.88 -6.15
N GLY A 93 -10.43 -24.67 -6.71
CA GLY A 93 -10.67 -24.68 -8.16
C GLY A 93 -11.67 -23.60 -8.55
N GLU A 94 -11.95 -23.50 -9.85
CA GLU A 94 -12.97 -22.59 -10.36
C GLU A 94 -14.37 -22.95 -9.83
N GLY A 95 -15.02 -21.98 -9.19
CA GLY A 95 -16.36 -22.06 -8.63
C GLY A 95 -16.53 -22.97 -7.42
N LYS A 96 -15.51 -23.75 -7.02
CA LYS A 96 -15.67 -24.78 -5.98
C LYS A 96 -14.39 -25.17 -5.24
N ARG A 97 -14.61 -25.59 -3.98
CA ARG A 97 -13.61 -26.28 -3.18
C ARG A 97 -13.37 -27.68 -3.75
N PRO A 98 -12.12 -28.14 -3.91
CA PRO A 98 -11.84 -29.52 -4.30
C PRO A 98 -12.34 -30.53 -3.26
N THR A 99 -12.66 -31.73 -3.73
CA THR A 99 -13.08 -32.88 -2.91
C THR A 99 -11.99 -33.93 -2.72
N GLU A 100 -10.89 -33.82 -3.47
CA GLU A 100 -9.74 -34.74 -3.42
C GLU A 100 -8.46 -33.99 -3.09
N TYR A 101 -7.67 -34.56 -2.16
CA TYR A 101 -6.35 -34.05 -1.81
C TYR A 101 -5.31 -34.48 -2.86
N ARG A 102 -4.70 -33.49 -3.51
CA ARG A 102 -3.60 -33.66 -4.45
C ARG A 102 -2.56 -32.61 -4.13
N SER A 103 -1.43 -33.07 -3.58
CA SER A 103 -0.30 -32.21 -3.22
C SER A 103 0.05 -31.28 -4.38
N GLU A 104 0.26 -30.00 -4.07
CA GLU A 104 0.64 -28.94 -5.02
C GLU A 104 -0.40 -28.56 -6.08
N ILE A 105 -1.56 -29.23 -6.11
CA ILE A 105 -2.64 -29.00 -7.08
C ILE A 105 -3.90 -28.49 -6.36
N THR A 106 -4.42 -29.27 -5.41
CA THR A 106 -5.59 -28.92 -4.60
C THR A 106 -5.22 -28.66 -3.15
N ALA A 107 -3.95 -28.89 -2.79
CA ALA A 107 -3.41 -28.68 -1.46
C ALA A 107 -2.02 -28.05 -1.52
N VAL A 108 -1.68 -27.27 -0.50
CA VAL A 108 -0.31 -26.84 -0.24
C VAL A 108 0.00 -26.97 1.24
N THR A 109 1.12 -27.62 1.54
CA THR A 109 1.59 -27.77 2.91
C THR A 109 2.42 -26.55 3.30
N TYR A 110 2.05 -25.89 4.39
CA TYR A 110 2.86 -24.86 5.01
C TYR A 110 3.49 -25.41 6.29
N THR A 111 4.82 -25.27 6.39
CA THR A 111 5.57 -25.70 7.57
C THR A 111 6.16 -24.47 8.27
N PRO A 112 5.64 -24.09 9.46
CA PRO A 112 6.10 -22.91 10.19
C PRO A 112 7.63 -22.86 10.42
N SER A 113 8.29 -24.00 10.64
CA SER A 113 9.75 -24.03 10.85
C SER A 113 10.58 -23.60 9.64
N GLU A 114 9.96 -23.39 8.47
CA GLU A 114 10.64 -22.88 7.27
C GLU A 114 10.78 -21.35 7.26
N ILE A 115 10.07 -20.63 8.13
CA ILE A 115 10.23 -19.18 8.29
C ILE A 115 11.63 -18.83 8.82
N ALA A 116 12.22 -17.77 8.27
CA ALA A 116 13.60 -17.33 8.49
C ALA A 116 14.67 -18.37 8.07
N THR A 117 14.33 -19.25 7.11
CA THR A 117 15.27 -20.19 6.48
C THR A 117 15.35 -19.96 4.98
N ALA A 118 16.29 -20.63 4.31
CA ALA A 118 16.39 -20.59 2.84
C ALA A 118 15.11 -21.08 2.12
N ARG A 119 14.22 -21.81 2.81
CA ARG A 119 12.95 -22.32 2.26
C ARG A 119 11.77 -21.37 2.43
N GLU A 120 11.92 -20.28 3.19
CA GLU A 120 10.82 -19.40 3.55
C GLU A 120 10.03 -18.93 2.32
N ARG A 121 10.72 -18.47 1.27
CA ARG A 121 10.06 -17.94 0.06
C ARG A 121 9.27 -19.00 -0.70
N THR A 122 9.75 -20.24 -0.72
CA THR A 122 8.98 -21.35 -1.28
C THR A 122 7.75 -21.63 -0.44
N ALA A 123 7.88 -21.67 0.89
CA ALA A 123 6.79 -21.94 1.83
C ALA A 123 5.66 -20.89 1.71
N VAL A 124 6.01 -19.61 1.73
CA VAL A 124 5.02 -18.53 1.64
C VAL A 124 4.47 -18.33 0.23
N GLY A 125 5.24 -18.65 -0.82
CA GLY A 125 4.73 -18.72 -2.19
C GLY A 125 3.69 -19.83 -2.34
N GLY A 126 3.84 -20.91 -1.57
CA GLY A 126 2.81 -21.91 -1.36
C GLY A 126 1.51 -21.32 -0.81
N ILE A 127 1.59 -20.55 0.28
CA ILE A 127 0.43 -19.84 0.85
C ILE A 127 -0.20 -18.88 -0.17
N THR A 128 0.60 -18.16 -0.96
CA THR A 128 0.08 -17.31 -2.04
C THR A 128 -0.80 -18.11 -3.01
N ARG A 129 -0.41 -19.32 -3.41
CA ARG A 129 -1.28 -20.17 -4.27
C ARG A 129 -2.61 -20.52 -3.60
N HIS A 130 -2.60 -20.81 -2.30
CA HIS A 130 -3.83 -21.01 -1.53
C HIS A 130 -4.72 -19.76 -1.58
N CYS A 131 -4.17 -18.59 -1.27
CA CYS A 131 -4.89 -17.32 -1.29
C CYS A 131 -5.47 -17.01 -2.68
N LEU A 132 -4.64 -17.11 -3.73
CA LEU A 132 -5.05 -16.78 -5.09
C LEU A 132 -6.03 -17.80 -5.68
N GLY A 133 -6.01 -19.06 -5.23
CA GLY A 133 -7.02 -20.04 -5.60
C GLY A 133 -8.42 -19.57 -5.21
N CYS A 134 -8.60 -19.13 -3.96
CA CYS A 134 -9.88 -18.61 -3.47
C CYS A 134 -10.19 -17.21 -4.02
N HIS A 135 -9.21 -16.30 -4.04
CA HIS A 135 -9.34 -14.96 -4.60
C HIS A 135 -9.04 -14.90 -6.11
N SER A 136 -9.64 -15.81 -6.88
CA SER A 136 -9.53 -15.91 -8.33
C SER A 136 -10.79 -15.42 -9.05
N ASP A 137 -10.68 -15.12 -10.34
CA ASP A 137 -11.81 -14.64 -11.15
C ASP A 137 -12.98 -15.64 -11.15
N GLY A 138 -12.67 -16.93 -11.28
CA GLY A 138 -13.65 -18.03 -11.23
C GLY A 138 -14.36 -18.17 -9.89
N ASN A 139 -13.87 -17.50 -8.84
CA ASN A 139 -14.40 -17.55 -7.48
C ASN A 139 -14.96 -16.19 -7.01
N ASN A 140 -15.10 -15.19 -7.89
CA ASN A 140 -15.59 -13.87 -7.49
C ASN A 140 -17.02 -13.87 -6.92
N ALA A 141 -17.84 -14.88 -7.25
CA ALA A 141 -19.23 -14.99 -6.82
C ALA A 141 -19.49 -16.09 -5.77
N ILE A 142 -18.48 -16.88 -5.41
CA ILE A 142 -18.69 -17.95 -4.42
C ILE A 142 -18.84 -17.37 -3.01
N LEU A 143 -19.53 -18.09 -2.14
CA LEU A 143 -19.67 -17.78 -0.71
C LEU A 143 -18.93 -18.88 0.08
N PRO A 144 -17.59 -18.75 0.25
CA PRO A 144 -16.78 -19.83 0.79
C PRO A 144 -17.08 -20.14 2.27
N PHE A 145 -17.53 -19.14 3.03
CA PHE A 145 -17.77 -19.25 4.47
C PHE A 145 -19.25 -19.39 4.76
N SER A 146 -19.63 -20.50 5.40
CA SER A 146 -21.04 -20.79 5.72
C SER A 146 -21.67 -19.68 6.57
N GLY A 147 -22.81 -19.16 6.11
CA GLY A 147 -23.54 -18.08 6.78
C GLY A 147 -22.99 -16.67 6.56
N ASP A 148 -21.83 -16.52 5.91
CA ASP A 148 -21.33 -15.23 5.46
C ASP A 148 -21.82 -14.94 4.02
N PRO A 149 -22.53 -13.82 3.77
CA PRO A 149 -23.00 -13.46 2.44
C PRO A 149 -21.93 -12.80 1.56
N ASN A 150 -20.69 -12.65 2.03
CA ASN A 150 -19.62 -12.00 1.29
C ASN A 150 -18.89 -12.97 0.35
N SER A 151 -18.67 -12.51 -0.87
CA SER A 151 -17.81 -13.18 -1.84
C SER A 151 -16.39 -12.60 -1.84
N PRO A 152 -15.39 -13.30 -2.41
CA PRO A 152 -14.02 -12.78 -2.56
C PRO A 152 -13.92 -11.42 -3.26
N SER A 153 -14.89 -11.05 -4.10
CA SER A 153 -14.91 -9.77 -4.81
C SER A 153 -15.62 -8.64 -4.06
N ARG A 154 -16.24 -8.91 -2.90
CA ARG A 154 -17.09 -7.97 -2.15
C ARG A 154 -16.48 -6.58 -1.96
N TYR A 155 -15.17 -6.54 -1.68
CA TYR A 155 -14.42 -5.32 -1.38
C TYR A 155 -13.53 -4.85 -2.52
N SER A 156 -13.62 -5.50 -3.68
CA SER A 156 -12.90 -5.07 -4.87
C SER A 156 -13.56 -3.82 -5.45
N TRP A 157 -12.77 -2.78 -5.66
CA TRP A 157 -13.28 -1.49 -6.13
C TRP A 157 -13.71 -1.50 -7.61
N ASP A 158 -13.30 -2.50 -8.39
CA ASP A 158 -13.63 -2.69 -9.81
C ASP A 158 -14.27 -4.07 -10.09
N GLY A 159 -14.58 -4.84 -9.05
CA GLY A 159 -15.13 -6.20 -9.15
C GLY A 159 -14.15 -7.28 -9.63
N GLN A 160 -12.88 -6.98 -9.88
CA GLN A 160 -11.87 -7.96 -10.27
C GLN A 160 -11.28 -8.69 -9.06
N SER A 161 -10.79 -9.91 -9.30
CA SER A 161 -10.13 -10.71 -8.27
C SER A 161 -8.75 -10.16 -7.90
N VAL A 162 -8.24 -10.60 -6.75
CA VAL A 162 -6.84 -10.30 -6.36
C VAL A 162 -5.87 -11.01 -7.30
N ALA A 163 -6.18 -12.25 -7.70
CA ALA A 163 -5.32 -13.03 -8.60
C ALA A 163 -5.12 -12.37 -9.96
N SER A 164 -6.15 -11.76 -10.54
CA SER A 164 -6.02 -11.12 -11.86
C SER A 164 -5.10 -9.90 -11.84
N ARG A 165 -5.00 -9.20 -10.70
CA ARG A 165 -4.02 -8.12 -10.48
C ARG A 165 -2.64 -8.65 -10.12
N TYR A 166 -2.55 -9.57 -9.15
CA TYR A 166 -1.29 -10.09 -8.62
C TYR A 166 -0.50 -10.90 -9.65
N SER A 167 -1.18 -11.76 -10.39
CA SER A 167 -0.54 -12.65 -11.37
C SER A 167 -0.28 -11.96 -12.72
N ALA A 168 -0.53 -10.65 -12.83
CA ALA A 168 -0.31 -9.91 -14.06
C ALA A 168 1.19 -9.82 -14.41
N ALA A 169 1.64 -10.69 -15.33
CA ALA A 169 3.02 -10.74 -15.79
C ALA A 169 3.40 -9.60 -16.76
N GLY A 170 2.40 -8.90 -17.31
CA GLY A 170 2.62 -7.80 -18.25
C GLY A 170 3.45 -6.67 -17.64
N THR A 171 4.16 -5.96 -18.51
CA THR A 171 5.01 -4.84 -18.14
C THR A 171 4.74 -3.64 -19.04
N THR A 172 5.21 -2.50 -18.59
CA THR A 172 5.28 -1.26 -19.35
C THR A 172 6.56 -0.53 -18.98
N THR A 173 6.92 0.51 -19.72
CA THR A 173 7.98 1.41 -19.27
C THR A 173 7.41 2.42 -18.28
N TRP A 174 8.24 2.95 -17.37
CA TRP A 174 7.84 3.84 -16.27
C TRP A 174 6.99 5.03 -16.69
N GLY A 175 7.01 5.43 -17.96
CA GLY A 175 5.97 6.36 -18.40
C GLY A 175 5.87 6.51 -19.89
N LYS A 176 4.61 6.49 -20.35
CA LYS A 176 4.18 7.15 -21.59
C LYS A 176 4.37 8.68 -21.54
N TYR A 177 4.57 9.26 -20.35
CA TYR A 177 4.84 10.69 -20.12
C TYR A 177 6.32 11.04 -20.04
N SER A 178 7.18 10.03 -20.07
CA SER A 178 8.62 10.19 -20.07
C SER A 178 9.15 9.99 -21.49
N THR A 179 10.03 10.88 -21.95
CA THR A 179 10.69 10.81 -23.25
C THR A 179 12.19 11.01 -23.06
N SER A 180 12.99 10.79 -24.11
CA SER A 180 14.42 11.11 -24.12
C SER A 180 14.69 12.60 -23.88
N ALA A 181 13.70 13.46 -24.20
CA ALA A 181 13.73 14.90 -23.97
C ALA A 181 13.27 15.31 -22.57
N SER A 182 12.45 14.49 -21.88
CA SER A 182 11.87 14.82 -20.57
C SER A 182 12.65 14.22 -19.39
N ASN A 183 11.98 13.70 -18.37
CA ASN A 183 12.55 13.15 -17.13
C ASN A 183 13.20 11.75 -17.27
N LYS A 184 13.49 11.28 -18.50
CA LYS A 184 14.20 10.04 -18.89
C LYS A 184 13.90 8.75 -18.10
N LYS A 185 12.79 8.68 -17.39
CA LYS A 185 12.29 7.49 -16.67
C LYS A 185 11.75 6.41 -17.60
N MET A 186 11.41 6.73 -18.85
CA MET A 186 10.92 5.77 -19.86
C MET A 186 11.79 4.53 -20.08
N ARG A 187 13.04 4.54 -19.61
CA ARG A 187 13.97 3.40 -19.70
C ARG A 187 13.74 2.31 -18.65
N LEU A 188 13.01 2.62 -17.58
CA LEU A 188 12.80 1.66 -16.50
C LEU A 188 11.59 0.78 -16.81
N THR A 189 11.80 -0.54 -16.81
CA THR A 189 10.71 -1.50 -16.94
C THR A 189 9.91 -1.58 -15.65
N LYS A 190 8.59 -1.63 -15.76
CA LYS A 190 7.65 -1.72 -14.66
C LYS A 190 6.61 -2.79 -14.89
N ALA A 191 6.39 -3.61 -13.89
CA ALA A 191 5.34 -4.62 -13.94
C ALA A 191 3.97 -4.03 -13.64
N PHE A 192 2.92 -4.61 -14.23
CA PHE A 192 1.54 -4.35 -13.82
C PHE A 192 1.26 -4.84 -12.41
N SER A 193 1.94 -5.89 -11.94
CA SER A 193 2.02 -6.23 -10.51
C SER A 193 3.42 -6.00 -9.97
N ALA A 194 3.60 -4.95 -9.18
CA ALA A 194 4.88 -4.65 -8.54
C ALA A 194 5.31 -5.73 -7.54
N HIS A 195 4.34 -6.38 -6.88
CA HIS A 195 4.58 -7.39 -5.85
C HIS A 195 4.58 -8.81 -6.41
N GLY A 196 3.70 -9.12 -7.37
CA GLY A 196 3.62 -10.45 -8.01
C GLY A 196 4.58 -10.64 -9.20
N ASN A 197 5.20 -9.56 -9.69
CA ASN A 197 6.26 -9.60 -10.70
C ASN A 197 7.38 -8.61 -10.33
N ALA A 198 7.97 -8.82 -9.15
CA ALA A 198 8.99 -7.94 -8.60
C ALA A 198 10.26 -7.89 -9.47
N SER A 199 10.62 -8.99 -10.13
CA SER A 199 11.80 -9.08 -11.00
C SER A 199 11.71 -8.15 -12.21
N ALA A 200 10.51 -7.96 -12.79
CA ALA A 200 10.30 -7.02 -13.88
C ALA A 200 9.92 -5.60 -13.40
N ASN A 201 9.95 -5.33 -12.10
CA ASN A 201 9.56 -4.06 -11.52
C ASN A 201 10.78 -3.20 -11.12
N GLN A 202 11.43 -2.59 -12.11
CA GLN A 202 12.63 -1.79 -11.88
C GLN A 202 12.33 -0.49 -11.13
N GLY A 203 13.33 0.06 -10.46
CA GLY A 203 13.23 1.38 -9.85
C GLY A 203 14.51 1.86 -9.18
N GLY A 204 14.47 3.11 -8.76
CA GLY A 204 15.59 3.82 -8.16
C GLY A 204 15.56 5.29 -8.56
N TRP A 205 16.58 6.02 -8.15
CA TRP A 205 16.87 7.38 -8.55
C TRP A 205 18.35 7.66 -8.30
N SER A 206 18.90 8.69 -8.94
CA SER A 206 20.29 9.12 -8.74
C SER A 206 20.35 10.35 -7.84
N SER A 207 21.18 10.33 -6.80
CA SER A 207 21.45 11.52 -5.99
C SER A 207 22.23 12.59 -6.76
N ALA A 208 22.98 12.21 -7.80
CA ALA A 208 23.78 13.12 -8.61
C ALA A 208 22.98 13.76 -9.76
N SER A 209 22.20 12.95 -10.46
CA SER A 209 21.48 13.36 -11.69
C SER A 209 19.95 13.37 -11.54
N GLY A 210 19.44 13.06 -10.34
CA GLY A 210 18.02 13.01 -10.06
C GLY A 210 17.33 11.95 -10.89
N TYR A 211 16.26 12.36 -11.57
CA TYR A 211 15.60 11.52 -12.57
C TYR A 211 16.04 11.84 -14.00
N ASP A 212 16.80 12.92 -14.23
CA ASP A 212 17.16 13.37 -15.59
C ASP A 212 18.35 12.61 -16.21
N GLY A 213 19.14 11.90 -15.39
CA GLY A 213 20.28 11.10 -15.83
C GLY A 213 20.06 9.60 -15.62
N GLU A 214 21.07 8.78 -15.94
CA GLU A 214 21.02 7.33 -15.73
C GLU A 214 20.51 7.00 -14.33
N ILE A 215 19.50 6.13 -14.25
CA ILE A 215 18.86 5.76 -13.00
C ILE A 215 19.43 4.40 -12.57
N PRO A 216 20.20 4.34 -11.47
CA PRO A 216 20.64 3.06 -10.93
C PRO A 216 19.44 2.19 -10.59
N ILE A 217 19.47 0.94 -11.06
CA ILE A 217 18.45 -0.05 -10.72
C ILE A 217 18.75 -0.56 -9.31
N THR A 218 17.95 -0.09 -8.36
CA THR A 218 18.04 -0.46 -6.93
C THR A 218 17.05 -1.55 -6.55
N ARG A 219 16.10 -1.87 -7.42
CA ARG A 219 15.08 -2.92 -7.24
C ARG A 219 14.67 -3.46 -8.61
N GLY A 220 14.16 -4.69 -8.63
CA GLY A 220 13.99 -5.48 -9.85
C GLY A 220 15.23 -6.30 -10.21
N GLY A 221 15.15 -7.07 -11.29
CA GLY A 221 16.18 -8.01 -11.74
C GLY A 221 16.08 -9.40 -11.09
N SER A 222 17.05 -10.26 -11.39
CA SER A 222 17.06 -11.69 -11.00
C SER A 222 17.09 -11.94 -9.48
N ASN A 223 17.58 -10.97 -8.70
CA ASN A 223 17.66 -11.06 -7.25
C ASN A 223 16.37 -10.59 -6.56
N ALA A 224 15.47 -9.92 -7.27
CA ALA A 224 14.21 -9.49 -6.68
C ALA A 224 13.34 -10.71 -6.35
N ARG A 225 12.62 -10.62 -5.24
CA ARG A 225 11.63 -11.61 -4.81
C ARG A 225 10.27 -10.95 -4.72
N ASN A 226 9.24 -11.72 -5.04
CA ASN A 226 7.86 -11.26 -4.90
C ASN A 226 7.52 -11.02 -3.43
N VAL A 227 6.60 -10.08 -3.21
CA VAL A 227 5.98 -9.87 -1.89
C VAL A 227 4.76 -10.77 -1.85
N GLU A 228 4.83 -11.81 -1.04
CA GLU A 228 3.81 -12.85 -1.00
C GLU A 228 2.62 -12.43 -0.14
N CYS A 229 1.45 -13.05 -0.35
CA CYS A 229 0.24 -12.69 0.40
C CYS A 229 0.46 -12.77 1.91
N PHE A 230 1.21 -13.79 2.36
CA PHE A 230 1.52 -13.99 3.76
C PHE A 230 2.43 -12.92 4.35
N ASP A 231 3.19 -12.17 3.56
CA ASP A 231 4.03 -11.09 4.07
C ASP A 231 3.19 -9.91 4.58
N CYS A 232 2.01 -9.70 3.98
CA CYS A 232 1.12 -8.59 4.32
C CYS A 232 -0.10 -9.01 5.15
N HIS A 233 -0.48 -10.30 5.09
CA HIS A 233 -1.75 -10.78 5.62
C HIS A 233 -1.62 -11.91 6.64
N ASN A 234 -2.51 -11.88 7.63
CA ASN A 234 -2.79 -12.99 8.56
C ASN A 234 -4.16 -13.57 8.25
N SER A 235 -4.30 -14.66 7.50
CA SER A 235 -5.62 -15.18 7.05
C SER A 235 -6.74 -15.28 8.12
N HIS A 236 -6.40 -15.42 9.40
CA HIS A 236 -7.37 -15.42 10.51
C HIS A 236 -7.80 -14.04 11.02
N GLY A 237 -7.18 -12.95 10.56
CA GLY A 237 -7.34 -11.60 11.10
C GLY A 237 -6.17 -11.15 11.96
N SER A 238 -6.33 -9.99 12.60
CA SER A 238 -5.29 -9.36 13.42
C SER A 238 -5.94 -8.53 14.53
N ASP A 239 -5.25 -8.39 15.66
CA ASP A 239 -5.71 -7.55 16.78
C ASP A 239 -5.31 -6.07 16.59
N ILE A 240 -4.92 -5.69 15.37
CA ILE A 240 -4.48 -4.35 15.02
C ILE A 240 -5.67 -3.40 15.08
N THR A 241 -5.56 -2.40 15.95
CA THR A 241 -6.58 -1.35 16.09
C THR A 241 -6.36 -0.21 15.09
N GLY A 242 -7.36 0.66 14.90
CA GLY A 242 -7.27 1.81 13.99
C GLY A 242 -7.83 1.54 12.60
N VAL A 243 -7.31 2.21 11.57
CA VAL A 243 -7.74 2.05 10.17
C VAL A 243 -6.72 1.14 9.45
N THR A 244 -7.16 -0.03 9.03
CA THR A 244 -6.32 -1.04 8.35
C THR A 244 -6.66 -1.20 6.88
N THR A 245 -7.83 -0.73 6.44
CA THR A 245 -8.29 -0.80 5.05
C THR A 245 -9.05 0.44 4.59
N SER A 246 -9.09 0.66 3.27
CA SER A 246 -9.81 1.78 2.64
C SER A 246 -11.33 1.57 2.59
N TYR A 247 -11.78 0.32 2.53
CA TYR A 247 -13.20 -0.03 2.58
C TYR A 247 -13.70 -0.14 4.03
N ARG A 248 -15.02 -0.02 4.20
CA ARG A 248 -15.67 -0.28 5.49
C ARG A 248 -16.17 -1.71 5.57
N THR A 249 -15.91 -2.37 6.68
CA THR A 249 -16.46 -3.67 7.04
C THR A 249 -17.89 -3.55 7.57
N TYR A 250 -18.56 -4.69 7.81
CA TYR A 250 -19.97 -4.69 8.21
C TYR A 250 -20.26 -3.99 9.54
N ASP A 251 -19.30 -4.04 10.48
CA ASP A 251 -19.34 -3.31 11.75
C ASP A 251 -19.21 -1.79 11.60
N GLY A 252 -19.12 -1.28 10.37
CA GLY A 252 -18.98 0.14 10.05
C GLY A 252 -17.56 0.68 10.26
N THR A 253 -16.60 -0.18 10.61
CA THR A 253 -15.20 0.22 10.83
C THR A 253 -14.35 0.00 9.60
N ASN A 254 -13.09 0.45 9.65
CA ASN A 254 -12.09 0.23 8.61
C ASN A 254 -11.04 -0.80 9.08
N ARG A 255 -11.44 -1.81 9.86
CA ARG A 255 -10.53 -2.76 10.53
C ARG A 255 -10.34 -4.12 9.83
N GLY A 256 -11.01 -4.38 8.72
CA GLY A 256 -10.94 -5.66 8.00
C GLY A 256 -9.72 -5.92 7.13
N GLY A 257 -8.66 -5.10 7.21
CA GLY A 257 -7.49 -5.21 6.33
C GLY A 257 -6.69 -6.51 6.49
N ILE A 258 -6.94 -7.29 7.54
CA ILE A 258 -6.20 -8.53 7.83
C ILE A 258 -4.69 -8.27 7.79
N LEU A 259 -4.21 -7.24 8.48
CA LEU A 259 -2.80 -6.85 8.37
C LEU A 259 -1.90 -7.83 9.13
N LYS A 260 -0.68 -7.98 8.64
CA LYS A 260 0.30 -8.86 9.26
C LYS A 260 0.63 -8.40 10.68
N GLN A 261 0.52 -9.33 11.62
CA GLN A 261 0.92 -9.23 13.01
C GLN A 261 1.60 -10.54 13.39
N THR A 262 2.77 -10.50 14.03
CA THR A 262 3.48 -11.72 14.43
C THR A 262 3.64 -11.79 15.93
N GLY A 263 3.63 -13.00 16.46
CA GLY A 263 4.04 -13.31 17.82
C GLY A 263 5.27 -14.21 17.79
N SER A 264 6.27 -13.92 18.62
CA SER A 264 7.46 -14.75 18.73
C SER A 264 7.08 -16.18 19.15
N GLY A 265 7.63 -17.17 18.45
CA GLY A 265 7.32 -18.59 18.62
C GLY A 265 6.00 -19.03 17.98
N ARG A 266 5.28 -18.16 17.25
CA ARG A 266 4.03 -18.49 16.56
C ARG A 266 4.22 -18.45 15.05
N SER A 267 3.69 -19.48 14.37
CA SER A 267 3.77 -19.60 12.91
C SER A 267 5.19 -19.43 12.37
N GLY A 268 6.19 -19.91 13.12
CA GLY A 268 7.60 -19.83 12.74
C GLY A 268 8.31 -18.50 12.98
N TYR A 269 7.58 -17.43 13.33
CA TYR A 269 8.18 -16.12 13.56
C TYR A 269 8.97 -16.07 14.86
N ARG A 270 10.13 -15.40 14.82
CA ARG A 270 11.05 -15.23 15.98
C ARG A 270 10.88 -13.89 16.69
N MET A 271 10.04 -13.03 16.15
CA MET A 271 9.81 -11.67 16.65
C MET A 271 8.32 -11.40 16.84
N ASN A 272 8.04 -10.48 17.76
CA ASN A 272 6.76 -9.81 17.83
C ASN A 272 6.78 -8.64 16.84
N TYR A 273 5.76 -8.54 16.01
CA TYR A 273 5.60 -7.43 15.07
C TYR A 273 4.15 -6.98 15.04
N THR A 274 3.95 -5.67 15.02
CA THR A 274 2.65 -5.03 14.84
C THR A 274 2.91 -3.72 14.09
N PRO A 275 2.27 -3.48 12.94
CA PRO A 275 2.46 -2.25 12.19
C PRO A 275 2.00 -1.06 13.02
N SER A 276 2.78 0.01 12.98
CA SER A 276 2.53 1.21 13.78
C SER A 276 1.77 2.29 13.00
N ALA A 277 1.13 3.19 13.72
CA ALA A 277 0.52 4.40 13.17
C ALA A 277 1.35 5.63 13.57
N ASN A 278 1.35 6.66 12.73
CA ASN A 278 1.69 8.02 13.16
C ASN A 278 0.39 8.77 13.48
N THR A 279 0.03 8.77 14.76
CA THR A 279 -1.18 9.40 15.28
C THR A 279 -1.00 10.86 15.65
N ASP A 280 0.21 11.43 15.47
CA ASP A 280 0.46 12.83 15.78
C ASP A 280 -0.38 13.73 14.86
N GLN A 281 -1.40 14.37 15.44
CA GLN A 281 -2.28 15.28 14.71
C GLN A 281 -1.55 16.55 14.23
N LYS A 282 -0.40 16.88 14.84
CA LYS A 282 0.45 18.00 14.42
C LYS A 282 1.33 17.63 13.23
N SER A 283 1.68 16.36 13.06
CA SER A 283 2.39 15.84 11.89
C SER A 283 1.71 16.31 10.60
N SER A 284 2.51 16.74 9.62
CA SER A 284 2.02 17.05 8.27
C SER A 284 1.52 15.78 7.56
N ASN A 285 1.95 14.60 8.01
CA ASN A 285 1.72 13.30 7.38
C ASN A 285 1.35 12.23 8.43
N PRO A 286 0.22 12.37 9.14
CA PRO A 286 -0.28 11.29 10.00
C PRO A 286 -0.69 10.11 9.12
N TYR A 287 -0.48 8.90 9.61
CA TYR A 287 -0.81 7.67 8.89
C TYR A 287 -1.30 6.59 9.84
N ASN A 288 -2.10 5.67 9.31
CA ASN A 288 -2.67 4.56 10.06
C ASN A 288 -1.86 3.27 9.87
N PRO A 289 -2.11 2.20 10.65
CA PRO A 289 -1.30 0.98 10.61
C PRO A 289 -1.21 0.32 9.23
N GLY A 290 -2.24 0.46 8.38
CA GLY A 290 -2.17 -0.04 7.00
C GLY A 290 -1.07 0.60 6.16
N ALA A 291 -0.76 1.89 6.39
CA ALA A 291 0.40 2.53 5.78
C ALA A 291 1.71 2.21 6.51
N GLY A 292 1.66 2.04 7.84
CA GLY A 292 2.81 1.61 8.66
C GLY A 292 3.44 0.33 8.13
N LEU A 293 2.62 -0.69 7.85
CA LEU A 293 3.09 -1.94 7.23
C LEU A 293 3.83 -1.71 5.90
N CYS A 294 3.33 -0.79 5.06
CA CYS A 294 3.98 -0.46 3.80
C CYS A 294 5.36 0.17 4.05
N PHE A 295 5.46 1.14 4.95
CA PHE A 295 6.74 1.77 5.28
C PHE A 295 7.73 0.77 5.89
N ASP A 296 7.27 -0.08 6.80
CA ASP A 296 8.10 -1.11 7.43
C ASP A 296 8.76 -2.01 6.37
N CYS A 297 8.01 -2.44 5.36
CA CYS A 297 8.53 -3.23 4.25
C CYS A 297 9.43 -2.42 3.30
N HIS A 298 9.01 -1.19 2.95
CA HIS A 298 9.68 -0.36 1.96
C HIS A 298 10.97 0.28 2.48
N GLU A 299 11.08 0.52 3.77
CA GLU A 299 12.13 1.37 4.36
C GLU A 299 13.05 0.62 5.33
N THR A 300 12.65 -0.56 5.83
CA THR A 300 13.52 -1.39 6.69
C THR A 300 14.40 -2.29 5.85
N ALA A 301 15.73 -2.13 5.97
CA ALA A 301 16.69 -2.86 5.15
C ALA A 301 16.72 -4.37 5.45
N GLN A 302 16.78 -4.71 6.73
CA GLN A 302 16.99 -6.08 7.21
C GLN A 302 15.82 -6.51 8.09
N SER A 303 15.48 -7.79 8.06
CA SER A 303 14.60 -8.37 9.07
C SER A 303 15.22 -8.25 10.47
N GLY A 304 14.36 -8.20 11.48
CA GLY A 304 14.73 -7.96 12.87
C GLY A 304 13.56 -7.35 13.63
N ALA A 305 13.47 -6.02 13.64
CA ALA A 305 12.32 -5.30 14.18
C ALA A 305 11.02 -5.59 13.41
N THR A 306 11.17 -5.80 12.10
CA THR A 306 10.13 -6.29 11.18
C THR A 306 10.47 -7.72 10.77
N PRO A 307 9.49 -8.57 10.38
CA PRO A 307 9.79 -9.95 10.01
C PRO A 307 10.52 -10.07 8.67
N TRP A 308 10.40 -9.06 7.80
CA TRP A 308 11.06 -8.94 6.50
C TRP A 308 11.77 -7.60 6.36
N GLY A 309 12.65 -7.50 5.35
CA GLY A 309 13.30 -6.25 4.97
C GLY A 309 13.48 -6.13 3.46
N TYR A 310 13.50 -4.91 2.93
CA TYR A 310 13.62 -4.66 1.49
C TYR A 310 14.86 -5.33 0.90
N ASN A 311 15.96 -5.41 1.65
CA ASN A 311 17.21 -6.01 1.22
C ASN A 311 17.32 -7.48 1.60
N SER A 312 17.10 -7.82 2.88
CA SER A 312 17.24 -9.19 3.38
C SER A 312 16.26 -10.17 2.74
N THR A 313 15.06 -9.71 2.37
CA THR A 313 13.95 -10.57 1.94
C THR A 313 13.61 -10.37 0.46
N TYR A 314 13.53 -9.11 0.01
CA TYR A 314 13.01 -8.79 -1.33
C TYR A 314 14.08 -8.46 -2.37
N GLY A 315 15.35 -8.37 -1.95
CA GLY A 315 16.49 -8.18 -2.84
C GLY A 315 16.64 -6.75 -3.41
N ALA A 316 15.92 -5.77 -2.87
CA ALA A 316 16.19 -4.37 -3.15
C ALA A 316 17.49 -3.90 -2.45
N LYS A 317 18.23 -3.01 -3.09
CA LYS A 317 19.53 -2.50 -2.62
C LYS A 317 19.40 -1.22 -1.80
N GLU A 318 18.30 -0.50 -2.00
CA GLU A 318 17.99 0.79 -1.36
C GLU A 318 16.52 0.81 -0.93
N PRO A 319 16.15 1.68 0.03
CA PRO A 319 14.76 1.89 0.40
C PRO A 319 13.85 2.17 -0.80
N ILE A 320 12.65 1.61 -0.77
CA ILE A 320 11.63 1.75 -1.81
C ILE A 320 10.84 3.05 -1.57
N ILE A 321 11.57 4.17 -1.64
CA ILE A 321 11.05 5.53 -1.47
C ILE A 321 11.25 6.35 -2.74
N GLY A 322 10.51 7.44 -2.85
CA GLY A 322 10.65 8.37 -3.96
C GLY A 322 11.79 9.37 -3.80
N TYR A 323 12.25 9.91 -4.94
CA TYR A 323 13.38 10.85 -5.01
C TYR A 323 13.18 12.15 -4.20
N LYS A 324 11.94 12.56 -3.96
CA LYS A 324 11.62 13.76 -3.16
C LYS A 324 10.89 13.42 -1.87
N ASP A 325 10.76 12.14 -1.57
CA ASP A 325 10.18 11.67 -0.33
C ASP A 325 11.30 11.54 0.71
N THR A 326 10.88 11.56 1.96
CA THR A 326 11.68 11.20 3.12
C THR A 326 11.10 9.92 3.71
N ALA A 327 11.85 9.28 4.61
CA ALA A 327 11.35 8.14 5.36
C ALA A 327 10.02 8.48 6.05
N HIS A 328 8.99 7.66 5.84
CA HIS A 328 7.63 7.83 6.38
C HIS A 328 7.00 9.21 6.09
N PHE A 329 7.49 9.93 5.07
CA PHE A 329 7.18 11.34 4.82
C PHE A 329 7.47 12.28 6.00
N GLY A 330 8.35 11.89 6.94
CA GLY A 330 8.76 12.70 8.08
C GLY A 330 9.82 13.76 7.73
N THR A 331 10.49 14.27 8.75
CA THR A 331 11.68 15.12 8.57
C THR A 331 12.86 14.27 8.12
N GLY A 332 13.58 14.70 7.09
CA GLY A 332 14.80 14.00 6.66
C GLY A 332 15.45 14.60 5.42
N VAL A 333 16.42 13.86 4.89
CA VAL A 333 17.10 14.19 3.65
C VAL A 333 16.42 13.44 2.50
N LYS A 334 15.91 14.20 1.53
CA LYS A 334 15.38 13.66 0.27
C LYS A 334 16.45 13.75 -0.82
N GLY A 335 16.39 12.88 -1.83
CA GLY A 335 17.34 12.87 -2.95
C GLY A 335 17.50 14.25 -3.63
N SER A 336 16.40 14.98 -3.81
CA SER A 336 16.46 16.35 -4.37
C SER A 336 17.20 17.38 -3.52
N THR A 337 17.26 17.20 -2.21
CA THR A 337 18.05 18.06 -1.30
C THR A 337 19.51 17.63 -1.30
N SER A 338 19.80 16.33 -1.42
CA SER A 338 21.18 15.83 -1.57
C SER A 338 21.82 16.33 -2.87
N ARG A 339 21.07 16.34 -3.97
CA ARG A 339 21.54 16.83 -5.28
C ARG A 339 21.82 18.33 -5.28
N TYR A 340 20.97 19.08 -4.58
CA TYR A 340 21.00 20.53 -4.55
C TYR A 340 20.96 21.00 -3.10
N ALA A 341 22.14 21.20 -2.49
CA ALA A 341 22.26 21.57 -1.08
C ALA A 341 21.49 22.87 -0.74
N ASN A 342 21.36 23.81 -1.67
CA ASN A 342 20.55 25.02 -1.48
C ASN A 342 19.03 24.77 -1.50
N ARG A 343 18.56 23.54 -1.72
CA ARG A 343 17.15 23.09 -1.52
C ARG A 343 16.89 22.55 -0.11
N GLN A 344 17.80 22.77 0.83
CA GLN A 344 17.66 22.40 2.24
C GLN A 344 16.53 23.12 2.99
N SER A 345 15.87 24.11 2.38
CA SER A 345 14.82 24.90 3.05
C SER A 345 13.55 24.12 3.44
N ARG A 346 13.42 22.85 3.03
CA ARG A 346 12.31 21.97 3.42
C ARG A 346 12.76 20.52 3.64
N THR A 347 13.22 20.23 4.85
CA THR A 347 13.55 18.88 5.33
C THR A 347 12.32 18.04 5.64
N GLU A 348 11.15 18.66 5.87
CA GLU A 348 9.87 17.96 6.04
C GLU A 348 9.05 17.96 4.75
N ILE A 349 8.32 16.88 4.50
CA ILE A 349 7.25 16.84 3.50
C ILE A 349 6.07 17.66 4.04
N VAL A 350 6.01 18.93 3.65
CA VAL A 350 5.03 19.92 4.16
C VAL A 350 3.55 19.56 3.92
N SER A 351 3.26 18.59 3.06
CA SER A 351 1.90 18.09 2.82
C SER A 351 1.93 16.79 2.01
N SER A 352 1.15 15.80 2.46
CA SER A 352 0.78 14.61 1.67
C SER A 352 -0.74 14.44 1.70
N HIS A 353 -1.25 13.52 0.86
CA HIS A 353 -2.66 13.15 0.90
C HIS A 353 -3.01 12.22 2.08
N LEU A 354 -2.04 11.90 2.95
CA LEU A 354 -2.30 11.10 4.15
C LEU A 354 -3.02 11.92 5.22
N LYS A 355 -2.73 13.23 5.31
CA LYS A 355 -3.52 14.18 6.07
C LYS A 355 -4.70 14.68 5.23
N GLY A 356 -5.89 14.69 5.79
CA GLY A 356 -7.03 15.39 5.18
C GLY A 356 -6.69 16.86 4.99
N GLY A 357 -6.54 17.31 3.75
CA GLY A 357 -6.15 18.67 3.43
C GLY A 357 -7.30 19.68 3.52
N LYS A 358 -6.99 20.92 3.92
CA LYS A 358 -7.83 22.11 3.69
C LYS A 358 -7.50 22.80 2.36
N PHE A 359 -6.64 22.19 1.54
CA PHE A 359 -6.04 22.82 0.36
C PHE A 359 -7.04 23.06 -0.77
N LEU A 360 -8.18 22.40 -0.77
CA LEU A 360 -9.24 22.61 -1.76
C LEU A 360 -10.38 23.38 -1.11
N SER A 361 -10.99 24.29 -1.87
CA SER A 361 -12.16 25.04 -1.42
C SER A 361 -13.45 24.21 -1.41
N TYR A 362 -13.35 22.89 -1.57
CA TYR A 362 -14.47 21.95 -1.58
C TYR A 362 -14.06 20.65 -0.87
N SER A 363 -15.04 19.96 -0.31
CA SER A 363 -14.82 18.67 0.36
C SER A 363 -14.50 17.57 -0.64
N SER A 364 -13.49 16.76 -0.35
CA SER A 364 -13.31 15.50 -1.08
C SER A 364 -14.49 14.56 -0.82
N GLN A 365 -14.86 13.75 -1.81
CA GLN A 365 -15.89 12.71 -1.64
C GLN A 365 -15.35 11.52 -0.84
N GLY A 366 -14.12 11.11 -1.16
CA GLY A 366 -13.38 10.06 -0.48
C GLY A 366 -12.43 10.62 0.57
N ARG A 367 -12.11 9.79 1.57
CA ARG A 367 -11.00 10.03 2.50
C ARG A 367 -9.96 8.94 2.34
N ILE A 368 -8.69 9.34 2.29
CA ILE A 368 -7.57 8.40 2.22
C ILE A 368 -7.27 7.76 3.59
N ASN A 369 -7.74 8.38 4.68
CA ASN A 369 -7.62 7.87 6.05
C ASN A 369 -6.18 7.47 6.42
N GLY A 370 -5.18 8.23 5.95
CA GLY A 370 -3.78 7.93 6.25
C GLY A 370 -3.31 6.56 5.74
N LEU A 371 -3.89 6.05 4.64
CA LEU A 371 -3.51 4.78 4.01
C LEU A 371 -2.81 5.02 2.66
N CYS A 372 -1.94 4.09 2.27
CA CYS A 372 -1.37 4.06 0.93
C CYS A 372 -2.35 3.48 -0.09
N THR A 373 -3.15 2.48 0.32
CA THR A 373 -3.95 1.61 -0.55
C THR A 373 -5.12 2.23 -1.31
N PRO A 374 -5.72 3.36 -0.91
CA PRO A 374 -6.66 4.08 -1.76
C PRO A 374 -6.06 4.54 -3.10
N CYS A 375 -4.74 4.74 -3.12
CA CYS A 375 -4.00 5.15 -4.31
C CYS A 375 -3.11 4.03 -4.85
N HIS A 376 -2.48 3.25 -3.96
CA HIS A 376 -1.51 2.22 -4.32
C HIS A 376 -2.08 0.82 -4.08
N ASP A 377 -2.53 0.13 -5.11
CA ASP A 377 -2.92 -1.26 -4.97
C ASP A 377 -1.67 -2.17 -4.98
N PRO A 378 -1.29 -2.81 -3.85
CA PRO A 378 -0.11 -3.66 -3.80
C PRO A 378 -0.27 -4.91 -4.66
N HIS A 379 -1.50 -5.32 -4.97
CA HIS A 379 -1.75 -6.50 -5.80
C HIS A 379 -1.44 -6.20 -7.27
N GLY A 380 -1.63 -4.97 -7.74
CA GLY A 380 -1.30 -4.58 -9.10
C GLY A 380 -2.37 -3.72 -9.77
N VAL A 381 -2.14 -3.42 -11.04
CA VAL A 381 -3.05 -2.64 -11.88
C VAL A 381 -4.27 -3.47 -12.25
N SER A 382 -5.45 -2.84 -12.20
CA SER A 382 -6.69 -3.46 -12.64
C SER A 382 -6.67 -3.86 -14.13
N PRO A 383 -6.97 -5.12 -14.47
CA PRO A 383 -7.16 -5.55 -15.85
C PRO A 383 -8.32 -4.85 -16.57
N THR A 384 -9.31 -4.31 -15.85
CA THR A 384 -10.45 -3.58 -16.46
C THR A 384 -10.03 -2.35 -17.25
N LEU A 385 -8.81 -1.84 -17.01
CA LEU A 385 -8.25 -0.74 -17.78
C LEU A 385 -7.82 -1.17 -19.20
N GLY A 386 -7.68 -2.46 -19.48
CA GLY A 386 -7.25 -2.97 -20.78
C GLY A 386 -5.92 -2.33 -21.24
N GLU A 387 -5.90 -1.76 -22.45
CA GLU A 387 -4.71 -1.07 -22.97
C GLU A 387 -4.28 0.17 -22.14
N LYS A 388 -5.17 0.66 -21.27
CA LYS A 388 -4.89 1.81 -20.38
C LYS A 388 -4.15 1.40 -19.10
N MET A 389 -3.94 0.11 -18.84
CA MET A 389 -3.12 -0.36 -17.70
C MET A 389 -1.74 0.30 -17.64
N ALA A 390 -1.14 0.58 -18.79
CA ALA A 390 0.15 1.28 -18.89
C ALA A 390 0.16 2.69 -18.30
N TYR A 391 -0.99 3.37 -18.21
CA TYR A 391 -1.11 4.68 -17.58
C TYR A 391 -1.29 4.60 -16.06
N ALA A 392 -1.64 3.42 -15.55
CA ALA A 392 -1.79 3.13 -14.13
C ALA A 392 -0.52 2.55 -13.50
N VAL A 393 0.61 2.51 -14.22
CA VAL A 393 1.91 2.11 -13.66
C VAL A 393 2.82 3.32 -13.49
N PRO A 394 3.19 3.69 -12.25
CA PRO A 394 2.56 3.31 -10.98
C PRO A 394 1.28 4.13 -10.73
N LEU A 395 0.30 3.55 -10.03
CA LEU A 395 -0.81 4.28 -9.40
C LEU A 395 -0.24 5.16 -8.25
N LEU A 396 0.40 6.25 -8.69
CA LEU A 396 0.89 7.51 -8.11
C LEU A 396 1.12 7.68 -6.59
N LYS A 397 2.40 7.70 -6.22
CA LYS A 397 3.20 8.80 -5.60
C LYS A 397 4.52 8.20 -5.09
N GLY A 398 5.63 8.75 -5.56
CA GLY A 398 6.99 8.22 -5.35
C GLY A 398 7.92 8.41 -6.55
N THR A 399 7.39 8.59 -7.75
CA THR A 399 8.22 8.67 -8.97
C THR A 399 7.82 9.71 -10.00
N TRP A 400 7.09 10.73 -9.56
CA TRP A 400 6.91 12.00 -10.28
C TRP A 400 6.02 11.91 -11.52
N LEU A 401 4.72 12.05 -11.27
CA LEU A 401 3.85 12.94 -12.05
C LEU A 401 3.74 14.32 -11.37
N THR A 402 4.58 14.62 -10.38
CA THR A 402 4.76 15.97 -9.85
C THR A 402 5.52 16.86 -10.83
N SER A 403 6.14 16.26 -11.86
CA SER A 403 6.57 16.94 -13.07
C SER A 403 6.95 15.87 -14.12
N PRO A 404 6.23 15.72 -15.26
CA PRO A 404 6.78 14.99 -16.40
C PRO A 404 8.01 15.71 -17.00
N TYR A 405 8.22 16.96 -16.60
CA TYR A 405 9.30 17.84 -17.02
C TYR A 405 10.60 17.48 -16.32
N ARG A 406 11.71 17.88 -16.94
CA ARG A 406 13.04 17.79 -16.32
C ARG A 406 13.05 18.43 -14.94
N GLU A 407 13.93 17.96 -14.06
CA GLU A 407 14.06 18.59 -12.76
C GLU A 407 14.60 20.00 -12.96
N ASP A 408 13.81 20.99 -12.54
CA ASP A 408 14.29 22.35 -12.40
C ASP A 408 15.57 22.31 -11.57
N GLY A 409 16.64 22.96 -12.02
CA GLY A 409 17.79 23.25 -11.18
C GLY A 409 17.48 24.45 -10.28
N PRO A 410 18.04 24.54 -9.05
CA PRO A 410 18.10 25.83 -8.39
C PRO A 410 18.93 26.78 -9.28
N PRO A 411 18.67 28.10 -9.25
CA PRO A 411 19.52 29.04 -9.97
C PRO A 411 20.98 28.83 -9.52
N SER A 412 21.92 28.84 -10.47
CA SER A 412 23.33 28.98 -10.13
C SER A 412 23.45 30.21 -9.24
N ALA A 413 24.07 30.07 -8.07
CA ALA A 413 24.35 31.22 -7.22
C ALA A 413 24.96 32.31 -8.10
N SER A 414 24.28 33.45 -8.26
CA SER A 414 24.83 34.53 -9.07
C SER A 414 26.22 34.85 -8.54
N PRO A 415 27.29 34.73 -9.35
CA PRO A 415 28.59 35.24 -8.94
C PRO A 415 28.41 36.75 -8.80
N GLY A 416 28.46 37.24 -7.57
CA GLY A 416 28.44 38.67 -7.29
C GLY A 416 27.06 39.33 -7.35
N LYS A 417 26.24 39.13 -6.31
CA LYS A 417 25.72 40.29 -5.59
C LYS A 417 26.03 40.10 -4.12
N ALA A 418 26.96 40.91 -3.63
CA ALA A 418 27.27 41.08 -2.23
C ALA A 418 25.98 41.16 -1.40
N GLY A 419 26.05 40.61 -0.20
CA GLY A 419 24.91 40.26 0.63
C GLY A 419 23.82 41.32 0.68
N PHE A 420 22.59 40.88 0.45
CA PHE A 420 21.48 41.43 1.22
C PHE A 420 21.59 40.86 2.64
N GLU A 421 22.51 41.41 3.42
CA GLU A 421 22.35 41.40 4.87
C GLU A 421 21.09 42.20 5.18
N LYS A 422 19.96 41.51 5.33
CA LYS A 422 18.95 42.03 6.23
C LYS A 422 19.43 41.70 7.64
N ARG A 423 20.09 42.66 8.28
CA ARG A 423 20.11 42.75 9.73
C ARG A 423 18.67 43.03 10.18
N ASP A 424 17.90 41.99 10.48
CA ASP A 424 17.02 42.09 11.64
C ASP A 424 17.77 41.50 12.83
N GLY A 425 17.78 42.22 13.95
CA GLY A 425 18.59 41.90 15.13
C GLY A 425 18.11 40.68 15.90
N THR A 426 17.46 39.70 15.26
CA THR A 426 16.83 38.55 15.93
C THR A 426 17.47 37.21 15.60
N GLY A 427 18.57 37.17 14.84
CA GLY A 427 19.36 35.95 14.66
C GLY A 427 18.66 34.82 13.88
N ASN A 428 17.47 35.06 13.33
CA ASN A 428 16.79 34.11 12.47
C ASN A 428 17.31 34.25 11.04
N ARG A 429 18.04 33.22 10.58
CA ARG A 429 18.44 33.05 9.17
C ARG A 429 17.22 32.76 8.28
N ALA A 430 16.32 33.73 8.14
CA ALA A 430 15.29 33.72 7.10
C ALA A 430 15.96 34.10 5.77
N ILE A 431 16.54 33.11 5.10
CA ILE A 431 17.03 33.27 3.72
C ILE A 431 15.85 33.75 2.87
N ALA A 432 16.03 34.87 2.17
CA ALA A 432 15.02 35.55 1.37
C ALA A 432 14.58 34.72 0.15
N TRP A 433 13.71 33.73 0.36
CA TRP A 433 13.03 32.98 -0.71
C TRP A 433 11.75 33.66 -1.20
N GLU A 434 11.22 34.64 -0.46
CA GLU A 434 9.86 35.16 -0.67
C GLU A 434 9.72 36.21 -1.79
N LYS A 435 10.81 36.78 -2.33
CA LYS A 435 10.69 37.95 -3.24
C LYS A 435 11.54 37.92 -4.52
N GLY A 436 12.36 36.89 -4.75
CA GLY A 436 13.16 36.80 -5.98
C GLY A 436 12.32 36.35 -7.19
N ASP A 437 12.29 37.12 -8.26
CA ASP A 437 11.81 36.65 -9.56
C ASP A 437 12.90 35.80 -10.22
N PHE A 438 12.95 34.52 -9.85
CA PHE A 438 13.95 33.54 -10.29
C PHE A 438 13.84 33.18 -11.78
N SER A 439 12.92 33.80 -12.53
CA SER A 439 12.75 33.60 -13.96
C SER A 439 13.87 34.23 -14.81
N PHE A 440 14.51 35.29 -14.32
CA PHE A 440 15.59 36.00 -15.02
C PHE A 440 16.95 35.31 -14.89
N THR A 441 17.35 34.91 -13.67
CA THR A 441 18.67 34.30 -13.43
C THR A 441 18.87 32.95 -14.12
N ASN A 442 17.79 32.18 -14.32
CA ASN A 442 17.82 30.91 -15.06
C ASN A 442 17.97 31.10 -16.58
N ARG A 443 17.73 32.30 -17.13
CA ARG A 443 17.89 32.58 -18.56
C ARG A 443 19.36 32.70 -18.96
N ASP A 444 20.16 33.31 -18.10
CA ASP A 444 21.57 33.64 -18.42
C ASP A 444 22.53 32.50 -18.01
N ALA A 445 22.14 31.64 -17.08
CA ALA A 445 22.98 30.55 -16.55
C ALA A 445 22.97 29.26 -17.39
N ASN A 446 22.22 29.23 -18.50
CA ASN A 446 21.99 28.00 -19.29
C ASN A 446 21.49 26.81 -18.45
N ALA A 447 20.94 27.09 -17.27
CA ALA A 447 20.45 26.12 -16.31
C ALA A 447 19.05 25.65 -16.75
N ASN A 448 19.04 24.86 -17.83
CA ASN A 448 18.02 23.88 -18.16
C ASN A 448 16.58 24.43 -18.34
N PHE A 449 16.36 25.45 -19.19
CA PHE A 449 15.02 25.78 -19.71
C PHE A 449 15.08 26.36 -21.14
N GLY A 450 14.98 25.48 -22.14
CA GLY A 450 14.73 25.82 -23.54
C GLY A 450 15.86 26.55 -24.27
N ILE A 451 16.73 25.80 -24.95
CA ILE A 451 17.54 26.33 -26.06
C ILE A 451 16.64 26.40 -27.29
N GLY A 452 16.30 27.60 -27.74
CA GLY A 452 15.60 27.83 -29.01
C GLY A 452 14.64 29.01 -28.92
N GLY A 453 14.88 30.05 -29.71
CA GLY A 453 14.22 31.36 -29.69
C GLY A 453 12.73 31.40 -30.08
N SER A 454 11.93 30.42 -29.66
CA SER A 454 10.47 30.34 -29.88
C SER A 454 9.73 29.98 -28.58
N GLY A 455 10.15 30.58 -27.46
CA GLY A 455 9.59 30.27 -26.15
C GLY A 455 8.13 30.69 -26.00
N ALA A 456 7.23 29.71 -25.93
CA ALA A 456 5.85 29.94 -25.51
C ALA A 456 5.81 30.61 -24.11
N PRO A 457 4.84 31.52 -23.86
CA PRO A 457 4.75 32.24 -22.59
C PRO A 457 4.62 31.30 -21.39
N ARG A 458 5.47 31.58 -20.39
CA ARG A 458 5.55 30.92 -19.08
C ARG A 458 4.41 31.48 -18.20
N GLU A 459 3.62 30.62 -17.56
CA GLU A 459 2.72 31.08 -16.48
C GLU A 459 3.38 30.84 -15.12
N PRO A 460 3.61 31.88 -14.30
CA PRO A 460 4.07 31.71 -12.94
C PRO A 460 2.98 31.03 -12.12
N MET A 461 3.26 29.86 -11.56
CA MET A 461 2.40 29.28 -10.54
C MET A 461 2.65 30.04 -9.24
N SER A 462 1.71 30.92 -8.88
CA SER A 462 1.82 31.78 -7.71
C SER A 462 1.12 31.14 -6.51
N MET A 463 1.85 30.31 -5.76
CA MET A 463 1.59 30.24 -4.32
C MET A 463 2.44 31.31 -3.63
N ALA A 464 1.88 31.97 -2.61
CA ALA A 464 2.69 32.78 -1.71
C ALA A 464 3.81 31.91 -1.13
N GLY A 465 5.06 32.21 -1.51
CA GLY A 465 6.26 31.47 -1.07
C GLY A 465 6.76 30.33 -1.97
N MET A 466 6.14 30.03 -3.12
CA MET A 466 6.72 29.14 -4.15
C MET A 466 6.35 29.59 -5.57
N LYS A 467 7.32 30.13 -6.31
CA LYS A 467 7.26 30.30 -7.77
C LYS A 467 8.06 29.16 -8.42
N TYR A 468 7.40 28.19 -9.02
CA TYR A 468 8.06 27.25 -9.92
C TYR A 468 7.41 27.33 -11.31
N ASN A 469 8.23 27.24 -12.35
CA ASN A 469 7.80 27.32 -13.75
C ASN A 469 7.69 25.91 -14.30
N ILE A 470 6.56 25.58 -14.93
CA ILE A 470 6.41 24.32 -15.67
C ILE A 470 6.99 24.51 -17.07
N ASP A 471 7.96 23.70 -17.47
CA ASP A 471 8.55 23.75 -18.82
C ASP A 471 7.57 23.31 -19.91
N ARG A 472 6.82 24.23 -20.52
CA ARG A 472 5.89 23.90 -21.60
C ARG A 472 6.54 23.26 -22.83
N ASN A 473 7.87 23.31 -22.98
CA ASN A 473 8.58 22.80 -24.14
C ASN A 473 8.94 21.30 -24.04
N THR A 474 8.80 20.67 -22.87
CA THR A 474 9.15 19.25 -22.67
C THR A 474 8.39 18.30 -23.62
N PHE A 475 7.23 18.70 -24.13
CA PHE A 475 6.46 17.95 -25.13
C PHE A 475 6.42 18.61 -26.51
N GLY A 476 7.22 19.67 -26.74
CA GLY A 476 7.13 20.60 -27.87
C GLY A 476 6.38 21.88 -27.49
N ALA A 477 6.77 23.03 -28.06
CA ALA A 477 6.42 24.38 -27.60
C ALA A 477 4.92 24.64 -27.29
N ASP A 478 4.01 23.90 -27.94
CA ASP A 478 2.56 24.07 -27.82
C ASP A 478 1.81 22.86 -27.23
N LYS A 479 2.51 21.79 -26.84
CA LYS A 479 1.88 20.52 -26.47
C LYS A 479 1.84 20.34 -24.95
N ARG A 480 0.63 20.22 -24.40
CA ARG A 480 0.42 19.71 -23.03
C ARG A 480 0.25 18.20 -23.09
N ILE A 481 0.38 17.55 -21.93
CA ILE A 481 -0.16 16.20 -21.74
C ILE A 481 -1.65 16.22 -22.14
N VAL A 482 -1.99 15.43 -23.15
CA VAL A 482 -3.37 15.19 -23.58
C VAL A 482 -3.83 13.89 -22.92
N GLU A 483 -4.52 14.03 -21.79
CA GLU A 483 -5.17 12.93 -21.09
C GLU A 483 -6.61 13.32 -20.81
N ASN A 484 -7.49 12.32 -20.82
CA ASN A 484 -8.83 12.43 -20.27
C ASN A 484 -8.93 11.59 -19.00
N ASP A 485 -10.08 11.64 -18.34
CA ASP A 485 -10.34 10.96 -17.07
C ASP A 485 -10.06 9.45 -17.12
N ASP A 486 -10.27 8.85 -18.30
CA ASP A 486 -10.03 7.42 -18.51
C ASP A 486 -8.53 7.08 -18.58
N ALA A 487 -7.68 8.02 -19.01
CA ALA A 487 -6.23 7.84 -19.08
C ALA A 487 -5.55 8.14 -17.74
N PHE A 488 -6.08 9.10 -16.97
CA PHE A 488 -5.60 9.41 -15.61
C PHE A 488 -6.17 8.47 -14.53
N ALA A 489 -6.67 7.30 -14.97
CA ALA A 489 -7.14 6.16 -14.16
C ALA A 489 -8.16 6.50 -13.05
N GLY A 490 -8.85 7.64 -13.12
CA GLY A 490 -9.86 8.03 -12.11
C GLY A 490 -9.39 8.09 -10.65
N LEU A 491 -8.08 7.96 -10.37
CA LEU A 491 -7.51 7.88 -9.01
C LEU A 491 -7.81 9.13 -8.18
N CYS A 492 -7.56 10.30 -8.76
CA CYS A 492 -7.94 11.56 -8.15
C CYS A 492 -9.47 11.73 -8.13
N LEU A 493 -10.18 11.15 -9.10
CA LEU A 493 -11.63 11.30 -9.24
C LEU A 493 -12.43 10.56 -8.17
N LYS A 494 -11.86 9.52 -7.54
CA LYS A 494 -12.42 8.92 -6.31
C LYS A 494 -12.48 9.92 -5.14
N CYS A 495 -11.59 10.90 -5.12
CA CYS A 495 -11.55 11.91 -4.06
C CYS A 495 -12.08 13.28 -4.52
N HIS A 496 -11.95 13.62 -5.80
CA HIS A 496 -12.14 14.96 -6.34
C HIS A 496 -12.99 14.93 -7.61
N PHE A 497 -14.17 15.55 -7.60
CA PHE A 497 -14.98 15.63 -8.83
C PHE A 497 -14.29 16.50 -9.88
N ARG A 498 -14.25 16.06 -11.14
CA ARG A 498 -13.71 16.83 -12.26
C ARG A 498 -14.36 18.21 -12.41
N GLU A 499 -15.69 18.27 -12.28
CA GLU A 499 -16.45 19.53 -12.38
C GLU A 499 -16.13 20.52 -11.23
N LYS A 500 -15.48 20.04 -10.16
CA LYS A 500 -15.04 20.85 -9.02
C LYS A 500 -13.54 21.17 -9.07
N THR A 501 -12.74 20.49 -9.89
CA THR A 501 -11.27 20.70 -10.00
C THR A 501 -10.85 21.85 -10.92
N GLY A 502 -11.77 22.68 -11.41
CA GLY A 502 -11.49 23.62 -12.51
C GLY A 502 -11.64 25.12 -12.21
N LYS A 503 -11.77 25.55 -10.96
CA LYS A 503 -11.95 26.99 -10.65
C LYS A 503 -10.63 27.76 -10.78
N THR A 504 -10.72 29.09 -10.80
CA THR A 504 -9.58 30.01 -10.94
C THR A 504 -8.72 30.16 -9.68
N THR A 505 -9.01 29.39 -8.63
CA THR A 505 -8.32 29.54 -7.35
C THR A 505 -6.89 28.99 -7.41
N ILE A 506 -6.01 29.53 -6.59
CA ILE A 506 -4.60 29.11 -6.46
C ILE A 506 -4.49 27.61 -6.11
N ALA A 507 -5.49 27.08 -5.40
CA ALA A 507 -5.60 25.68 -5.01
C ALA A 507 -5.83 24.70 -6.17
N ASP A 508 -6.49 25.14 -7.25
CA ASP A 508 -6.85 24.29 -8.40
C ASP A 508 -5.75 24.26 -9.49
N GLN A 509 -4.65 24.99 -9.31
CA GLN A 509 -3.60 25.13 -10.32
C GLN A 509 -2.86 23.82 -10.65
N ILE A 510 -2.78 22.88 -9.70
CA ILE A 510 -2.16 21.55 -9.92
C ILE A 510 -2.90 20.77 -11.02
N HIS A 511 -4.21 20.94 -11.17
CA HIS A 511 -5.02 20.24 -12.18
C HIS A 511 -4.87 20.84 -13.60
N ARG A 512 -4.23 22.01 -13.75
CA ARG A 512 -4.04 22.67 -15.06
C ARG A 512 -2.92 22.08 -15.91
N SER A 513 -2.05 21.23 -15.34
CA SER A 513 -1.02 20.51 -16.09
C SER A 513 -1.60 19.44 -17.03
N VAL A 514 -2.88 19.11 -16.88
CA VAL A 514 -3.64 18.16 -17.71
C VAL A 514 -4.63 18.91 -18.60
N LYS A 515 -4.63 18.64 -19.91
CA LYS A 515 -5.58 19.25 -20.85
C LYS A 515 -7.02 18.91 -20.46
N GLY A 516 -7.86 19.93 -20.21
CA GLY A 516 -9.25 19.75 -19.79
C GLY A 516 -9.48 19.67 -18.27
N GLY A 517 -8.43 19.72 -17.45
CA GLY A 517 -8.49 19.73 -15.98
C GLY A 517 -8.65 21.11 -15.32
N GLY A 518 -8.83 22.17 -16.11
CA GLY A 518 -9.13 23.53 -15.61
C GLY A 518 -9.44 24.52 -16.73
N THR A 519 -10.08 25.64 -16.41
CA THR A 519 -10.37 26.71 -17.38
C THR A 519 -9.08 27.46 -17.71
N THR A 520 -8.56 27.29 -18.93
CA THR A 520 -7.43 28.10 -19.40
C THR A 520 -7.94 29.46 -19.87
N ARG A 521 -7.23 30.52 -19.48
CA ARG A 521 -7.35 31.84 -20.11
C ARG A 521 -6.60 31.80 -21.45
N SER A 522 -7.03 30.93 -22.37
CA SER A 522 -6.61 31.03 -23.76
C SER A 522 -7.36 32.21 -24.36
N THR A 523 -6.64 33.26 -24.76
CA THR A 523 -7.19 34.31 -25.62
C THR A 523 -7.94 33.66 -26.78
N PRO A 524 -9.19 34.06 -27.04
CA PRO A 524 -10.00 33.43 -28.08
C PRO A 524 -9.40 33.79 -29.45
N SER A 525 -8.91 32.79 -30.19
CA SER A 525 -8.84 32.92 -31.64
C SER A 525 -10.27 32.90 -32.20
N PRO A 526 -10.56 33.68 -33.26
CA PRO A 526 -11.93 33.92 -33.72
C PRO A 526 -12.58 32.63 -34.21
N ALA A 527 -13.81 32.40 -33.77
CA ALA A 527 -14.61 31.23 -34.10
C ALA A 527 -14.98 31.20 -35.59
N PRO A 528 -14.97 30.03 -36.26
CA PRO A 528 -15.87 29.80 -37.38
C PRO A 528 -17.28 29.50 -36.84
N SER A 529 -18.25 30.06 -37.55
CA SER A 529 -19.69 30.10 -37.30
C SER A 529 -20.35 28.76 -36.96
N ALA A 530 -21.33 28.87 -36.09
CA ALA A 530 -22.19 27.81 -35.57
C ALA A 530 -23.01 27.07 -36.63
N THR A 531 -23.20 25.77 -36.40
CA THR A 531 -24.42 25.02 -36.73
C THR A 531 -24.73 24.06 -35.58
N SER A 532 -25.81 24.34 -34.88
CA SER A 532 -26.47 23.42 -33.92
C SER A 532 -27.14 22.27 -34.69
N PRO A 533 -27.39 21.09 -34.07
CA PRO A 533 -28.62 20.98 -33.26
C PRO A 533 -28.63 19.98 -32.08
N THR A 534 -29.42 20.39 -31.08
CA THR A 534 -30.36 19.61 -30.23
C THR A 534 -29.90 18.36 -29.46
N THR A 535 -29.97 18.55 -28.14
CA THR A 535 -30.19 17.58 -27.05
C THR A 535 -31.32 16.58 -27.32
N ARG A 536 -31.11 15.33 -26.92
CA ARG A 536 -32.19 14.41 -26.55
C ARG A 536 -31.80 13.60 -25.32
N ASP A 537 -32.58 13.79 -24.26
CA ASP A 537 -32.69 12.97 -23.06
C ASP A 537 -32.91 11.49 -23.40
N CYS A 538 -32.34 10.59 -22.59
CA CYS A 538 -32.93 9.27 -22.34
C CYS A 538 -32.69 8.85 -20.89
N ARG A 539 -33.79 8.84 -20.12
CA ARG A 539 -34.01 7.88 -19.02
C ARG A 539 -34.28 6.51 -19.62
N GLY A 540 -33.76 5.47 -18.98
CA GLY A 540 -34.01 4.05 -19.21
C GLY A 540 -33.23 3.28 -18.18
#